data_AF-A0A1V1UVQ3-F1
#
_entry.id   AF-A0A1V1UVQ3-F1
#
_cell.length_a   1.000
_cell.length_b   1.000
_cell.length_c   1.000
_cell.angle_alpha   90.00
_cell.angle_beta   90.00
_cell.angle_gamma   90.00
#
_symmetry.space_group_name_H-M   'P 1'
#
loop_
_entity.id
_entity.type
_entity.pdbx_description
1 polymer ?
#
loop_
_entity_poly.entity_id
_entity_poly.type
_entity_poly.pdbx_seq_one_letter_code
_entity_poly.pdbx_strand_id
1 'polypeptide(L)' 'MDPERQREIARKGGASVPSEKRSFSQDRSLAAQAGRKGGEASHGTKKDPAEKPD' A
#
# COMPACT_ATOMS: atom_id res chain seq x y z
N MET A 1 -16.56 -5.50 14.54
CA MET A 1 -15.40 -6.24 13.99
C MET A 1 -14.25 -6.05 14.96
N ASP A 2 -13.62 -7.14 15.38
CA ASP A 2 -12.50 -7.06 16.32
C ASP A 2 -11.23 -6.54 15.61
N PRO A 3 -10.56 -5.49 16.12
CA PRO A 3 -9.36 -4.94 15.49
C PRO A 3 -8.23 -5.98 15.36
N GLU A 4 -8.13 -6.98 16.24
CA GLU A 4 -7.16 -8.07 16.08
C GLU A 4 -7.48 -8.93 14.86
N ARG A 5 -8.75 -9.30 14.69
CA ARG A 5 -9.21 -10.08 13.55
C ARG A 5 -9.00 -9.35 12.23
N GLN A 6 -9.18 -8.03 12.21
CA GLN A 6 -8.88 -7.20 11.03
C GLN A 6 -7.38 -7.23 10.68
N ARG A 7 -6.50 -7.12 11.68
CA ARG A 7 -5.04 -7.21 11.47
C ARG A 7 -4.63 -8.59 10.98
N GLU A 8 -5.23 -9.64 11.51
CA GLU A 8 -4.94 -11.01 11.09
C GLU A 8 -5.34 -11.27 9.63
N ILE A 9 -6.52 -10.78 9.22
CA ILE A 9 -6.99 -10.85 7.82
C ILE A 9 -6.06 -10.06 6.89
N ALA A 10 -5.69 -8.82 7.26
CA ALA A 10 -4.75 -8.02 6.49
C ALA A 10 -3.37 -8.69 6.34
N ARG A 11 -2.87 -9.29 7.44
CA ARG A 11 -1.60 -10.03 7.44
C ARG A 11 -1.68 -11.29 6.57
N LYS A 12 -2.78 -12.06 6.64
CA LYS A 12 -2.99 -13.28 5.85
C LYS A 12 -3.19 -12.98 4.36
N GLY A 13 -3.89 -11.90 4.02
CA GLY A 13 -4.17 -11.53 2.63
C GLY A 13 -2.92 -11.36 1.77
N GLY A 14 -1.84 -10.81 2.32
CA GLY A 14 -0.54 -10.70 1.64
C GLY A 14 0.41 -11.89 1.84
N ALA A 15 0.13 -12.76 2.83
CA ALA A 15 0.97 -13.88 3.19
C ALA A 15 0.63 -15.20 2.48
N SER A 16 -0.58 -15.35 1.94
CA SER A 16 -0.99 -16.57 1.21
C SER A 16 -0.15 -16.86 -0.04
N VAL A 17 0.56 -15.86 -0.57
CA VAL A 17 1.48 -16.04 -1.70
C VAL A 17 2.92 -16.04 -1.17
N PRO A 18 3.68 -17.15 -1.33
CA PRO A 18 5.11 -17.20 -1.01
C PRO A 18 5.84 -16.01 -1.64
N SER A 19 6.83 -15.46 -0.96
CA SER A 19 7.58 -14.26 -1.38
C SER A 19 8.04 -14.32 -2.84
N GLU A 20 8.49 -15.48 -3.28
CA GLU A 20 9.00 -15.77 -4.64
C GLU A 20 7.89 -15.77 -5.71
N LYS A 21 6.63 -16.03 -5.32
CA LYS A 21 5.48 -16.10 -6.23
C LYS A 21 4.63 -14.82 -6.22
N ARG A 22 5.00 -13.82 -5.43
CA ARG A 22 4.28 -12.54 -5.41
C ARG A 22 4.50 -11.83 -6.73
N SER A 23 3.45 -11.27 -7.32
CA SER A 23 3.52 -10.54 -8.61
C SER A 23 4.56 -9.41 -8.57
N PHE A 24 4.75 -8.79 -7.40
CA PHE A 24 5.78 -7.76 -7.18
C PHE A 24 7.23 -8.29 -7.20
N SER A 25 7.44 -9.56 -6.87
CA SER A 25 8.75 -10.22 -6.89
C SER A 25 9.07 -10.86 -8.25
N GLN A 26 8.04 -11.25 -9.01
CA GLN A 26 8.19 -11.89 -10.31
C GLN A 26 8.57 -10.91 -11.42
N ASP A 27 7.96 -9.71 -11.43
CA ASP A 27 8.26 -8.68 -12.44
C ASP A 27 8.60 -7.35 -11.75
N ARG A 28 9.91 -7.08 -11.70
CA ARG A 28 10.45 -5.86 -11.10
C ARG A 28 10.03 -4.60 -11.87
N SER A 29 9.82 -4.70 -13.19
CA SER A 29 9.37 -3.57 -14.01
C SER A 29 7.91 -3.24 -13.71
N LEU A 30 7.04 -4.26 -13.66
CA LEU A 30 5.63 -4.08 -13.29
C LEU A 30 5.49 -3.52 -11.88
N ALA A 31 6.26 -4.05 -10.92
CA ALA A 31 6.35 -3.54 -9.56
C ALA A 31 6.73 -2.05 -9.52
N ALA A 32 7.76 -1.65 -10.26
CA ALA A 32 8.20 -0.26 -10.34
C ALA A 32 7.12 0.65 -10.95
N GLN A 33 6.45 0.19 -12.01
CA GLN A 33 5.37 0.94 -12.65
C GLN A 33 4.15 1.11 -11.71
N ALA A 34 3.72 0.03 -11.05
CA ALA A 34 2.64 0.07 -10.08
C ALA A 34 2.98 0.99 -8.89
N GLY A 35 4.22 0.92 -8.39
CA GLY A 35 4.73 1.80 -7.33
C GLY A 35 4.72 3.27 -7.72
N ARG A 36 5.20 3.61 -8.92
CA ARG A 36 5.14 4.99 -9.45
C ARG A 36 3.71 5.52 -9.51
N LYS A 37 2.80 4.77 -10.14
CA LYS A 37 1.38 5.16 -10.27
C LYS A 37 0.70 5.33 -8.90
N GLY A 38 0.96 4.44 -7.95
CA GLY A 38 0.42 4.55 -6.59
C GLY A 38 0.98 5.77 -5.84
N GLY A 39 2.26 6.07 -6.05
CA GLY A 39 2.93 7.26 -5.51
C GLY A 39 2.36 8.55 -6.06
N GLU A 40 2.11 8.62 -7.37
CA GLU A 40 1.47 9.75 -8.05
C GLU A 40 0.05 10.00 -7.51
N ALA A 41 -0.76 8.95 -7.37
CA ALA A 41 -2.10 9.04 -6.81
C ALA A 41 -2.11 9.51 -5.34
N SER A 42 -1.10 9.14 -4.56
CA SER A 42 -0.99 9.49 -3.14
C SER A 42 -0.31 10.84 -2.89
N HIS A 43 0.50 11.33 -3.82
CA HIS A 43 1.13 12.66 -3.72
C HIS A 43 0.16 13.80 -4.06
N GLY A 44 -0.96 13.52 -4.74
CA GLY A 44 -2.00 14.51 -5.03
C GLY A 44 -2.83 14.97 -3.81
N THR A 45 -2.76 14.26 -2.68
CA THR A 45 -3.57 14.56 -1.47
C THR A 45 -2.78 15.21 -0.32
N LYS A 46 -1.55 15.67 -0.56
CA LYS A 46 -0.76 16.49 0.38
C LYS A 46 -0.65 17.95 -0.09
N LYS A 47 -1.79 18.61 -0.25
CA LYS A 47 -2.00 20.01 0.14
C LYS A 47 -3.19 19.89 1.09
N ASP A 48 -3.03 20.08 2.40
CA ASP A 48 -2.79 21.40 3.00
C ASP A 48 -1.92 21.32 4.27
N PRO A 49 -0.89 22.17 4.39
CA PRO A 49 -0.31 22.54 5.66
C PRO A 49 -0.69 23.99 6.01
N ALA A 50 -1.95 24.31 6.30
CA ALA A 50 -2.31 25.61 6.90
C ALA A 50 -3.78 25.68 7.36
N GLU A 51 -4.05 25.28 8.60
CA GLU A 51 -5.07 25.99 9.39
C GLU A 51 -4.69 25.86 10.87
N LYS A 52 -4.03 26.89 11.39
CA LYS A 52 -3.98 27.16 12.83
C LYS A 52 -5.11 28.17 13.08
N PRO A 53 -6.11 27.86 13.91
CA PRO A 53 -7.05 28.89 14.36
C PRO A 53 -6.34 29.78 15.39
N ASP A 54 -6.57 31.10 15.29
CA ASP A 54 -6.15 32.15 16.24
C ASP A 54 -6.63 31.90 17.68
#